data_AF-A0A518U8B6-F1
#
_entry.id   AF-A0A518U8B6-F1
#
_cell.length_a   1.000
_cell.length_b   1.000
_cell.length_c   1.000
_cell.angle_alpha   90.00
_cell.angle_beta   90.00
_cell.angle_gamma   90.00
#
_symmetry.space_group_name_H-M   'P 1'
#
loop_
_entity.id
_entity.type
_entity.pdbx_description
1 polymer ?
#
loop_
_entity_poly.entity_id
_entity_poly.type
_entity_poly.pdbx_seq_one_letter_code
_entity_poly.pdbx_strand_id
1 'polypeptide(L)'
;MSLTKPGMMATLCWHGWNLLRLRGDWKSMPDSRSFLGIVLILVFLGGMAEQFSRGHELLTAAIVTVSWLVILLWSSRQAGAINRRLAFALGLLSIMIQAGLILSTWMPVTEWPVAIWSGIAVMHLISQASQDGAGAWR
;
A
#
# COMPACT_ATOMS: atom_id res chain seq x y z
N MET A 1 -32.56 2.34 11.58
CA MET A 1 -32.00 2.04 10.24
C MET A 1 -30.82 1.10 10.45
N SER A 2 -30.96 -0.17 10.07
CA SER A 2 -29.96 -1.20 10.36
C SER A 2 -28.70 -0.95 9.52
N LEU A 3 -27.62 -0.49 10.15
CA LEU A 3 -26.29 -0.42 9.56
C LEU A 3 -25.80 -1.86 9.37
N THR A 4 -26.04 -2.42 8.19
CA THR A 4 -25.32 -3.60 7.72
C THR A 4 -23.84 -3.29 7.85
N LYS A 5 -23.16 -3.98 8.77
CA LYS A 5 -21.72 -3.86 8.95
C LYS A 5 -21.08 -4.06 7.58
N PRO A 6 -20.38 -3.06 7.01
CA PRO A 6 -19.76 -3.23 5.71
C PRO A 6 -18.83 -4.43 5.78
N GLY A 7 -18.95 -5.32 4.78
CA GLY A 7 -18.08 -6.49 4.70
C GLY A 7 -16.61 -6.07 4.74
N MET A 8 -15.76 -6.94 5.27
CA MET A 8 -14.32 -6.69 5.43
C MET A 8 -13.67 -6.08 4.18
N MET A 9 -14.00 -6.62 2.99
CA MET A 9 -13.48 -6.10 1.72
C MET A 9 -13.95 -4.69 1.40
N ALA A 10 -15.21 -4.35 1.66
CA ALA A 10 -15.72 -2.99 1.46
C ALA A 10 -14.98 -2.00 2.36
N THR A 11 -14.70 -2.40 3.61
CA THR A 11 -13.92 -1.60 4.55
C THR A 11 -12.48 -1.41 4.08
N LEU A 12 -11.82 -2.45 3.57
CA LEU A 12 -10.47 -2.36 3.01
C LEU A 12 -10.42 -1.46 1.77
N CYS A 13 -11.37 -1.61 0.84
CA CYS A 13 -11.48 -0.74 -0.34
C CYS A 13 -11.70 0.71 0.08
N TRP A 14 -12.55 0.96 1.08
CA TRP A 14 -12.79 2.30 1.62
C TRP A 14 -11.52 2.92 2.22
N HIS A 15 -10.78 2.15 3.02
CA HIS A 15 -9.51 2.61 3.61
C HIS A 15 -8.44 2.83 2.53
N GLY A 16 -8.31 1.92 1.57
CA GLY A 16 -7.40 2.06 0.43
C GLY A 16 -7.71 3.29 -0.41
N TRP A 17 -8.99 3.56 -0.67
CA TRP A 17 -9.45 4.75 -1.36
C TRP A 17 -9.12 6.03 -0.59
N ASN A 18 -9.33 6.05 0.72
CA ASN A 18 -8.98 7.21 1.54
C ASN A 18 -7.46 7.45 1.59
N LEU A 19 -6.65 6.39 1.63
CA LEU A 19 -5.19 6.50 1.52
C LEU A 19 -4.78 7.10 0.17
N LEU A 20 -5.35 6.64 -0.94
CA LEU A 20 -5.12 7.25 -2.26
C LEU A 20 -5.53 8.73 -2.30
N ARG A 21 -6.59 9.12 -1.58
CA ARG A 21 -7.04 10.52 -1.52
C ARG A 21 -6.24 11.40 -0.55
N LEU A 22 -5.15 10.88 0.03
CA LEU A 22 -4.35 11.59 1.04
C LEU A 22 -5.16 11.96 2.29
N ARG A 23 -6.19 11.16 2.60
CA ARG A 23 -7.11 11.35 3.74
C ARG A 23 -7.10 10.16 4.70
N GLY A 24 -6.36 9.11 4.38
CA GLY A 24 -6.25 7.92 5.23
C GLY A 24 -5.35 8.19 6.43
N ASP A 25 -5.65 7.51 7.55
CA ASP A 25 -4.81 7.52 8.74
C ASP A 25 -4.29 6.10 9.00
N TRP A 26 -2.96 5.95 9.01
CA TRP A 26 -2.32 4.67 9.28
C TRP A 26 -2.62 4.15 10.69
N LYS A 27 -2.92 5.00 11.67
CA LYS A 27 -3.22 4.58 13.05
C LYS A 27 -4.53 3.82 13.16
N SER A 28 -5.46 4.04 12.23
CA SER A 28 -6.73 3.31 12.16
C SER A 28 -6.59 1.88 11.62
N MET A 29 -5.41 1.51 11.11
CA MET A 29 -5.18 0.19 10.54
C MET A 29 -5.06 -0.91 11.60
N PRO A 30 -5.38 -2.17 11.23
CA PRO A 30 -5.25 -3.30 12.14
C PRO A 30 -3.81 -3.54 12.61
N ASP A 31 -3.63 -3.84 13.90
CA ASP A 31 -2.34 -4.29 14.48
C ASP A 31 -2.26 -5.83 14.59
N SER A 32 -2.70 -6.54 13.55
CA SER A 32 -2.71 -8.01 13.53
C SER A 32 -1.64 -8.56 12.59
N ARG A 33 -0.82 -9.50 13.10
CA ARG A 33 0.23 -10.16 12.30
C ARG A 33 -0.36 -10.98 11.15
N SER A 34 -1.44 -11.70 11.39
CA SER A 34 -2.08 -12.55 10.37
C SER A 34 -2.66 -11.70 9.25
N PHE A 35 -3.31 -10.58 9.60
CA PHE A 35 -3.84 -9.63 8.61
C PHE A 35 -2.73 -8.98 7.79
N LEU A 36 -1.65 -8.56 8.44
CA LEU A 36 -0.49 -8.02 7.73
C LEU A 36 0.10 -9.07 6.79
N GLY A 37 0.23 -10.33 7.23
CA GLY A 37 0.70 -11.42 6.38
C GLY A 37 -0.13 -11.60 5.11
N ILE A 38 -1.47 -11.60 5.24
CA ILE A 38 -2.38 -11.67 4.09
C ILE A 38 -2.17 -10.47 3.15
N VAL A 39 -2.06 -9.26 3.69
CA VAL A 39 -1.82 -8.05 2.88
C VAL A 39 -0.48 -8.14 2.14
N LEU A 40 0.60 -8.60 2.79
CA LEU A 40 1.91 -8.74 2.14
C LEU A 40 1.88 -9.79 1.03
N ILE A 41 1.14 -10.90 1.21
CA ILE A 41 0.92 -11.89 0.14
C ILE A 41 0.16 -11.24 -1.03
N LEU A 42 -0.87 -10.44 -0.76
CA LEU A 42 -1.61 -9.74 -1.79
C LEU A 42 -0.76 -8.70 -2.53
N VAL A 43 0.10 -7.96 -1.82
CA VAL A 43 1.07 -7.04 -2.43
C VAL A 43 2.06 -7.80 -3.32
N PHE A 44 2.50 -8.98 -2.88
CA PHE A 44 3.38 -9.84 -3.69
C PHE A 44 2.68 -10.30 -4.97
N LEU A 45 1.48 -10.89 -4.84
CA LEU A 45 0.73 -11.39 -5.99
C LEU A 45 0.32 -10.25 -6.94
N GLY A 46 -0.08 -9.10 -6.40
CA GLY A 46 -0.42 -7.92 -7.18
C GLY A 46 0.78 -7.33 -7.90
N GLY A 47 1.96 -7.30 -7.28
CA GLY A 47 3.21 -6.87 -7.93
C GLY A 47 3.63 -7.82 -9.05
N MET A 48 3.54 -9.13 -8.83
CA MET A 48 3.79 -10.13 -9.86
C MET A 48 2.82 -9.97 -11.05
N ALA A 49 1.52 -9.79 -10.78
CA ALA A 49 0.50 -9.60 -11.80
C ALA A 49 0.73 -8.30 -12.59
N GLU A 50 1.10 -7.21 -11.90
CA GLU A 50 1.42 -5.92 -12.51
C GLU A 50 2.62 -6.01 -13.45
N GLN A 51 3.73 -6.60 -13.00
CA GLN A 51 4.93 -6.79 -13.82
C GLN A 51 4.66 -7.72 -15.03
N PHE A 52 3.88 -8.78 -14.82
CA PHE A 52 3.47 -9.69 -15.90
C PHE A 52 2.57 -9.01 -16.92
N SER A 53 1.63 -8.16 -16.48
CA SER A 53 0.75 -7.40 -17.38
C SER A 53 1.50 -6.42 -18.27
N ARG A 54 2.72 -6.05 -17.88
CA ARG A 54 3.65 -5.19 -18.64
C ARG A 54 4.65 -5.99 -19.50
N GLY A 55 4.53 -7.33 -19.54
CA GLY A 55 5.37 -8.19 -20.38
C GLY A 55 6.76 -8.48 -19.82
N HIS A 56 7.01 -8.24 -18.52
CA HIS A 56 8.30 -8.58 -17.91
C HIS A 56 8.44 -10.08 -17.65
N GLU A 57 9.67 -10.57 -17.71
CA GLU A 57 10.00 -11.94 -17.35
C GLU A 57 9.77 -12.22 -15.86
N LEU A 58 9.50 -13.50 -15.54
CA LEU A 58 9.14 -13.94 -14.19
C LEU A 58 10.21 -13.62 -13.13
N LEU A 59 11.49 -13.73 -13.49
CA LEU A 59 12.60 -13.41 -12.59
C LEU A 59 12.65 -11.90 -12.29
N THR A 60 12.51 -11.05 -13.31
CA THR A 60 12.47 -9.59 -13.16
C THR A 60 11.27 -9.17 -12.33
N ALA A 61 10.08 -9.73 -12.62
CA ALA A 61 8.87 -9.49 -11.84
C ALA A 61 9.07 -9.84 -10.35
N ALA A 62 9.70 -10.98 -10.08
CA ALA A 62 9.99 -11.42 -8.72
C ALA A 62 10.98 -10.47 -8.01
N ILE A 63 12.08 -10.09 -8.67
CA ILE A 63 13.09 -9.19 -8.10
C ILE A 63 12.47 -7.83 -7.76
N VAL A 64 11.72 -7.23 -8.69
CA VAL A 64 11.07 -5.93 -8.49
C VAL A 64 10.07 -6.00 -7.33
N THR A 65 9.22 -7.03 -7.32
CA THR A 65 8.19 -7.20 -6.29
C THR A 65 8.79 -7.45 -4.89
N VAL A 66 9.81 -8.30 -4.80
CA VAL A 66 10.51 -8.55 -3.53
C VAL A 66 11.24 -7.30 -3.04
N SER A 67 11.91 -6.58 -3.93
CA SER A 67 12.57 -5.31 -3.60
C SER A 67 11.56 -4.30 -3.05
N TRP A 68 10.38 -4.21 -3.66
CA TRP A 68 9.31 -3.35 -3.18
C TRP A 68 8.80 -3.75 -1.79
N LEU A 69 8.60 -5.05 -1.52
CA LEU A 69 8.22 -5.53 -0.19
C LEU A 69 9.26 -5.18 0.88
N VAL A 70 10.55 -5.30 0.55
CA VAL A 70 11.64 -4.90 1.45
C VAL A 70 11.59 -3.41 1.75
N ILE A 71 11.45 -2.56 0.72
CA ILE A 71 11.32 -1.11 0.88
C ILE A 71 10.10 -0.75 1.74
N LEU A 72 8.98 -1.42 1.52
CA LEU A 72 7.74 -1.21 2.25
C LEU A 72 7.91 -1.52 3.74
N LEU A 73 8.45 -2.70 4.05
CA LEU A 73 8.68 -3.12 5.43
C LEU A 73 9.75 -2.26 6.12
N TRP A 74 10.79 -1.86 5.38
CA TRP A 74 11.79 -0.95 5.89
C TRP A 74 11.20 0.42 6.22
N SER A 75 10.42 0.99 5.31
CA SER A 75 9.76 2.30 5.46
C SER A 75 8.70 2.29 6.58
N SER A 76 8.16 1.12 6.91
CA SER A 76 7.21 0.97 8.02
C SER A 76 7.85 0.98 9.41
N ARG A 77 9.18 1.02 9.51
CA ARG A 77 9.87 0.99 10.80
C ARG A 77 9.70 2.32 11.53
N GLN A 78 9.30 2.25 12.80
CA GLN A 78 9.30 3.37 13.74
C GLN A 78 10.08 2.96 14.99
N ALA A 79 10.95 3.84 15.49
CA ALA A 79 11.78 3.58 16.68
C ALA A 79 12.55 2.23 16.63
N GLY A 80 13.02 1.82 15.43
CA GLY A 80 13.80 0.60 15.25
C GLY A 80 13.00 -0.70 15.10
N ALA A 81 11.67 -0.68 15.29
CA ALA A 81 10.79 -1.84 15.12
C ALA A 81 9.80 -1.64 13.96
N ILE A 82 9.35 -2.73 13.34
CA ILE A 82 8.31 -2.68 12.30
C ILE A 82 6.99 -2.27 12.96
N ASN A 83 6.45 -1.11 12.56
CA ASN A 83 5.11 -0.70 12.95
C ASN A 83 4.11 -1.41 12.04
N ARG A 84 3.42 -2.42 12.57
CA ARG A 84 2.50 -3.27 11.80
C ARG A 84 1.33 -2.49 11.21
N ARG A 85 0.82 -1.46 11.90
CA ARG A 85 -0.27 -0.61 11.40
C ARG A 85 0.18 0.20 10.19
N LEU A 86 1.38 0.76 10.26
CA LEU A 86 1.99 1.49 9.13
C LEU A 86 2.33 0.54 7.98
N ALA A 87 2.89 -0.64 8.27
CA ALA A 87 3.15 -1.67 7.27
C ALA A 87 1.86 -2.11 6.56
N PHE A 88 0.76 -2.24 7.32
CA PHE A 88 -0.55 -2.55 6.79
C PHE A 88 -1.07 -1.41 5.90
N ALA A 89 -0.96 -0.15 6.34
CA ALA A 89 -1.37 1.02 5.56
C ALA A 89 -0.61 1.10 4.22
N LEU A 90 0.71 0.95 4.27
CA LEU A 90 1.57 0.93 3.08
C LEU A 90 1.24 -0.25 2.17
N GLY A 91 0.98 -1.44 2.74
CA GLY A 91 0.57 -2.63 1.99
C GLY A 91 -0.76 -2.43 1.29
N LEU A 92 -1.77 -1.90 2.00
CA LEU A 92 -3.08 -1.62 1.41
C LEU A 92 -2.99 -0.56 0.31
N LEU A 93 -2.23 0.51 0.53
CA LEU A 93 -1.96 1.52 -0.48
C LEU A 93 -1.27 0.92 -1.70
N SER A 94 -0.27 0.06 -1.49
CA SER A 94 0.44 -0.65 -2.56
C SER A 94 -0.49 -1.51 -3.41
N ILE A 95 -1.46 -2.21 -2.81
CA ILE A 95 -2.46 -2.99 -3.56
C ILE A 95 -3.29 -2.08 -4.47
N MET A 96 -3.72 -0.92 -3.96
CA MET A 96 -4.50 0.04 -4.75
C MET A 96 -3.67 0.64 -5.90
N ILE A 97 -2.39 0.93 -5.66
CA ILE A 97 -1.45 1.41 -6.68
C ILE A 97 -1.24 0.35 -7.76
N GLN A 98 -0.97 -0.91 -7.38
CA GLN A 98 -0.79 -2.01 -8.32
C GLN A 98 -2.04 -2.22 -9.19
N ALA A 99 -3.23 -2.16 -8.59
CA ALA A 99 -4.48 -2.20 -9.34
C ALA A 99 -4.59 -1.04 -10.34
N GLY A 100 -4.24 0.19 -9.94
CA GLY A 100 -4.19 1.34 -10.84
C GLY A 100 -3.18 1.18 -11.98
N LEU A 101 -1.99 0.64 -11.69
CA LEU A 101 -0.95 0.39 -12.68
C LEU A 101 -1.34 -0.71 -13.67
N ILE A 102 -1.98 -1.78 -13.20
CA ILE A 102 -2.55 -2.83 -14.06
C ILE A 102 -3.62 -2.23 -14.98
N LEU A 103 -4.51 -1.40 -14.45
CA LEU A 103 -5.54 -0.75 -15.28
C LEU A 103 -4.93 0.22 -16.30
N SER A 104 -3.80 0.87 -15.97
CA SER A 104 -3.11 1.79 -16.88
C SER A 104 -2.48 1.11 -18.10
N THR A 105 -2.28 -0.21 -18.09
CA THR A 105 -1.75 -0.92 -19.27
C THR A 105 -2.68 -0.84 -20.47
N TRP A 106 -3.98 -0.63 -20.24
CA TRP A 106 -5.00 -0.46 -21.27
C TRP A 106 -5.15 1.00 -21.72
N MET A 107 -4.53 1.94 -21.02
CA MET A 107 -4.59 3.38 -21.29
C MET A 107 -3.20 4.00 -21.04
N PRO A 108 -2.27 3.97 -22.00
CA PRO A 108 -0.88 4.43 -21.79
C PRO A 108 -0.77 5.87 -21.25
N VAL A 109 -1.75 6.72 -21.57
CA VAL A 109 -1.84 8.11 -21.11
C VAL A 109 -2.08 8.21 -19.59
N THR A 110 -2.61 7.18 -18.93
CA THR A 110 -2.89 7.18 -17.49
C THR A 110 -1.76 6.61 -16.65
N GLU A 111 -0.69 6.10 -17.27
CA GLU A 111 0.45 5.53 -16.55
C GLU A 111 1.19 6.59 -15.71
N TRP A 112 1.54 7.71 -16.34
CA TRP A 112 2.31 8.78 -15.68
C TRP A 112 1.52 9.49 -14.56
N PRO A 113 0.22 9.82 -14.70
CA PRO A 113 -0.55 10.36 -13.58
C PRO A 113 -0.69 9.36 -12.43
N VAL A 114 -0.93 8.07 -12.73
CA VAL A 114 -1.01 7.02 -11.69
C VAL A 114 0.32 6.90 -10.97
N ALA A 115 1.46 6.85 -11.68
CA ALA A 115 2.77 6.75 -11.07
C ALA A 115 3.11 7.96 -10.17
N ILE A 116 2.87 9.19 -10.67
CA ILE A 116 3.09 10.43 -9.90
C ILE A 116 2.22 10.43 -8.64
N TRP A 117 0.93 10.14 -8.79
CA TRP A 117 -0.01 10.14 -7.67
C TRP A 117 0.34 9.07 -6.63
N SER A 118 0.77 7.90 -7.10
CA SER A 118 1.22 6.79 -6.25
C SER A 118 2.43 7.20 -5.40
N GLY A 119 3.42 7.86 -6.01
CA GLY A 119 4.58 8.40 -5.29
C GLY A 119 4.18 9.42 -4.23
N ILE A 120 3.29 10.36 -4.57
CA ILE A 120 2.77 11.36 -3.62
C ILE A 120 2.04 10.68 -2.45
N ALA A 121 1.19 9.69 -2.72
CA ALA A 121 0.42 9.00 -1.69
C ALA A 121 1.34 8.23 -0.72
N VAL A 122 2.36 7.54 -1.23
CA VAL A 122 3.35 6.84 -0.39
C VAL A 122 4.14 7.84 0.46
N MET A 123 4.64 8.92 -0.15
CA MET A 123 5.41 9.95 0.57
C MET A 123 4.56 10.68 1.62
N HIS A 124 3.30 10.96 1.32
CA HIS A 124 2.37 11.56 2.27
C HIS A 124 2.17 10.67 3.50
N LEU A 125 1.96 9.36 3.29
CA LEU A 125 1.77 8.40 4.37
C LEU A 125 3.02 8.23 5.24
N ILE A 126 4.20 8.18 4.63
CA ILE A 126 5.49 8.12 5.34
C ILE A 126 5.74 9.42 6.12
N SER A 127 5.44 10.57 5.53
CA SER A 127 5.58 11.88 6.19
C SER A 127 4.65 12.00 7.40
N GLN A 128 3.38 11.59 7.26
CA GLN A 128 2.41 11.53 8.36
C GLN A 128 2.95 10.68 9.52
N ALA A 129 3.47 9.48 9.21
CA ALA A 129 4.08 8.60 10.19
C ALA A 129 5.33 9.19 10.87
N SER A 130 6.15 9.92 10.12
CA SER A 130 7.36 10.57 10.65
C SER A 130 7.01 11.75 11.57
N GLN A 131 6.01 12.55 11.24
CA GLN A 131 5.56 13.68 12.06
C GLN A 131 4.97 13.20 13.39
N ASP A 132 4.18 12.13 13.34
CA ASP A 132 3.63 11.47 14.53
C ASP A 132 4.73 10.93 15.44
N GLY A 133 5.77 10.31 14.86
CA GLY A 133 6.92 9.79 15.60
C GLY A 133 7.77 10.89 16.23
N ALA A 134 7.95 12.03 15.53
CA ALA A 134 8.69 13.19 16.05
C ALA A 134 7.90 13.96 17.13
N GLY A 135 6.57 14.00 17.04
CA GLY A 135 5.69 14.63 18.02
C GLY A 135 5.62 13.89 19.36
N ALA A 136 5.93 12.58 19.40
CA ALA A 136 5.95 11.79 20.63
C ALA A 136 7.15 12.09 21.57
N TRP A 137 8.11 12.90 21.12
CA TRP A 137 9.30 13.31 21.90
C TRP A 137 9.25 14.77 22.38
N ARG A 138 8.10 15.45 22.25
CA ARG A 138 7.81 16.76 22.85
C ARG A 138 6.77 16.61 23.95
#